data_AF-A0A1I0HWA5-F1
#
_entry.id   AF-A0A1I0HWA5-F1
#
_cell.length_a   1.000
_cell.length_b   1.000
_cell.length_c   1.000
_cell.angle_alpha   90.00
_cell.angle_beta   90.00
_cell.angle_gamma   90.00
#
_symmetry.space_group_name_H-M   'P 1'
#
loop_
_entity.id
_entity.type
_entity.pdbx_description
1 polymer ?
#
loop_
_entity_poly.entity_id
_entity_poly.type
_entity_poly.pdbx_seq_one_letter_code
_entity_poly.pdbx_strand_id
1 'polypeptide(L)'
;MRELAVFYCPDCGHYAYYQTSRHPVCPKCGDGRTAMCMLKMYYTEFMNMTCEERDNYLSMEMLKRNPSIMARITEPHKRFNSRETIAELCNVIMDLDAENKILSDTVSWMHDTIWDMLRAQKGLDQKSKERAATDGIEAKAPAKAEGGADTVEVGIEKAGPGLEAAATQELPGPRNEH
;
A
#
# COMPACT_ATOMS: atom_id res chain seq x y z
N MET A 1 0.81 41.11 -46.23
CA MET A 1 -0.32 40.15 -46.14
C MET A 1 -0.59 39.90 -44.66
N ARG A 2 -1.84 39.87 -44.20
CA ARG A 2 -2.12 39.50 -42.79
C ARG A 2 -1.97 38.00 -42.65
N GLU A 3 -1.27 37.56 -41.62
CA GLU A 3 -1.13 36.14 -41.29
C GLU A 3 -2.48 35.56 -40.87
N LEU A 4 -2.73 34.29 -41.23
CA LEU A 4 -3.91 33.54 -40.78
C LEU A 4 -3.78 33.25 -39.29
N ALA A 5 -4.81 33.59 -38.52
CA ALA A 5 -4.93 33.19 -37.12
C ALA A 5 -5.95 32.06 -36.98
N VAL A 6 -5.69 31.16 -36.03
CA VAL A 6 -6.60 30.06 -35.70
C VAL A 6 -7.54 30.51 -34.59
N PHE A 7 -8.84 30.31 -34.79
CA PHE A 7 -9.86 30.57 -33.80
C PHE A 7 -10.58 29.27 -33.44
N TYR A 8 -11.01 29.13 -32.18
CA TYR A 8 -11.81 27.99 -31.71
C TYR A 8 -13.02 28.46 -30.89
N CYS A 9 -14.07 27.65 -30.88
CA CYS A 9 -15.24 27.86 -30.03
C CYS A 9 -15.01 27.25 -28.64
N PRO A 10 -15.15 28.03 -27.55
CA PRO A 10 -14.98 27.51 -26.19
C PRO A 10 -16.08 26.52 -25.76
N ASP A 11 -17.21 26.50 -26.46
CA ASP A 11 -18.37 25.67 -26.09
C ASP A 11 -18.40 24.33 -26.84
N CYS A 12 -18.10 24.35 -28.16
CA CYS A 12 -18.20 23.14 -29.00
C CYS A 12 -16.88 22.70 -29.65
N GLY A 13 -15.77 23.40 -29.42
CA GLY A 13 -14.47 23.04 -29.98
C GLY A 13 -14.30 23.26 -31.48
N HIS A 14 -15.33 23.73 -32.20
CA HIS A 14 -15.19 24.07 -33.61
C HIS A 14 -14.08 25.09 -33.83
N TYR A 15 -13.14 24.80 -34.73
CA TYR A 15 -12.07 25.70 -35.10
C TYR A 15 -12.14 26.10 -36.57
N ALA A 16 -11.65 27.30 -36.87
CA ALA A 16 -11.57 27.86 -38.22
C ALA A 16 -10.45 28.90 -38.32
N TYR A 17 -10.05 29.19 -39.55
CA TYR A 17 -8.95 30.10 -39.85
C TYR A 17 -9.49 31.40 -40.42
N TYR A 18 -9.07 32.53 -39.86
CA TYR A 18 -9.54 33.83 -40.31
C TYR A 18 -8.40 34.85 -40.40
N GLN A 19 -8.49 35.73 -41.39
CA GLN A 19 -7.65 36.92 -41.53
C GLN A 19 -8.42 38.16 -41.01
N THR A 20 -8.79 38.14 -39.73
CA THR A 20 -9.61 39.18 -39.10
C THR A 20 -8.95 39.71 -37.83
N SER A 21 -9.17 40.98 -37.52
CA SER A 21 -8.81 41.55 -36.22
C SER A 21 -9.91 41.39 -35.16
N ARG A 22 -11.13 41.01 -35.57
CA ARG A 22 -12.28 40.81 -34.68
C ARG A 22 -12.54 39.33 -34.46
N HIS A 23 -12.93 38.96 -33.26
CA HIS A 23 -13.29 37.59 -32.93
C HIS A 23 -14.53 37.16 -33.74
N PRO A 24 -14.44 36.10 -34.55
CA PRO A 24 -15.56 35.58 -35.33
C PRO A 24 -16.58 34.89 -34.41
N VAL A 25 -17.80 34.70 -34.90
CA VAL A 25 -18.86 33.98 -34.19
C VAL A 25 -18.86 32.52 -34.61
N CYS A 26 -19.09 31.62 -33.66
CA CYS A 26 -19.16 30.20 -33.95
C CYS A 26 -20.38 29.87 -34.85
N PRO A 27 -20.19 29.21 -36.00
CA PRO A 27 -21.30 28.81 -36.87
C PRO A 27 -22.05 27.55 -36.37
N LYS A 28 -21.49 26.81 -35.39
CA LYS A 28 -22.08 25.57 -34.87
C LYS A 28 -22.93 25.78 -33.62
N CYS A 29 -22.63 26.78 -32.81
CA CYS A 29 -23.45 27.10 -31.64
C CYS A 29 -24.71 27.83 -32.11
N GLY A 30 -25.88 27.28 -31.77
CA GLY A 30 -27.19 27.76 -32.26
C GLY A 30 -27.62 29.13 -31.74
N ASP A 31 -26.80 29.78 -30.92
CA ASP A 31 -27.07 31.09 -30.33
C ASP A 31 -26.59 32.27 -31.20
N GLY A 32 -25.78 32.00 -32.23
CA GLY A 32 -25.20 33.00 -33.13
C GLY A 32 -24.44 34.11 -32.40
N ARG A 33 -24.01 33.86 -31.16
CA ARG A 33 -23.44 34.85 -30.25
C ARG A 33 -22.18 34.37 -29.54
N THR A 34 -21.90 33.06 -29.51
CA THR A 34 -20.62 32.57 -29.00
C THR A 34 -19.47 33.12 -29.86
N ALA A 35 -18.74 34.08 -29.30
CA ALA A 35 -17.50 34.59 -29.87
C ALA A 35 -16.41 33.53 -29.76
N MET A 36 -15.77 33.21 -30.88
CA MET A 36 -14.62 32.32 -30.91
C MET A 36 -13.41 33.00 -30.27
N CYS A 37 -12.53 32.18 -29.68
CA CYS A 37 -11.29 32.61 -29.07
C CYS A 37 -10.12 32.39 -30.02
N MET A 38 -9.19 33.33 -30.08
CA MET A 38 -7.94 33.16 -30.82
C MET A 38 -7.00 32.22 -30.05
N LEU A 39 -6.39 31.26 -30.74
CA LEU A 39 -5.36 30.40 -30.17
C LEU A 39 -4.05 31.16 -30.07
N LYS A 40 -3.31 30.94 -28.97
CA LYS A 40 -1.96 31.49 -28.76
C LYS A 40 -0.90 30.64 -29.45
N MET A 41 -1.12 30.32 -30.72
CA MET A 41 -0.28 29.43 -31.52
C MET A 41 -0.31 29.91 -32.97
N TYR A 42 0.81 29.73 -33.68
CA TYR A 42 0.88 30.08 -35.10
C TYR A 42 0.08 29.09 -35.94
N TYR A 43 -0.50 29.57 -37.04
CA TYR A 43 -1.26 28.73 -37.98
C TYR A 43 -0.45 27.54 -38.50
N THR A 44 0.83 27.75 -38.82
CA THR A 44 1.74 26.71 -39.32
C THR A 44 1.94 25.60 -38.28
N GLU A 45 2.12 25.99 -37.02
CA GLU A 45 2.29 25.06 -35.91
C GLU A 45 1.01 24.22 -35.70
N PHE A 46 -0.16 24.86 -35.70
CA PHE A 46 -1.44 24.16 -35.56
C PHE A 46 -1.74 23.22 -36.75
N MET A 47 -1.35 23.57 -37.96
CA MET A 47 -1.52 22.72 -39.15
C MET A 47 -0.58 21.52 -39.19
N ASN A 48 0.58 21.62 -38.55
CA ASN A 48 1.55 20.52 -38.47
C ASN A 48 1.12 19.45 -37.44
N MET A 49 0.17 19.77 -36.58
CA MET A 49 -0.39 18.83 -35.60
C MET A 49 -1.37 17.86 -36.26
N THR A 50 -1.37 16.61 -35.78
CA THR A 50 -2.37 15.60 -36.15
C THR A 50 -3.77 16.01 -35.66
N CYS A 51 -4.81 15.33 -36.16
CA CYS A 51 -6.18 15.57 -35.69
C CYS A 51 -6.33 15.31 -34.19
N GLU A 52 -5.71 14.24 -33.67
CA GLU A 52 -5.75 13.88 -32.26
C GLU A 52 -5.05 14.93 -31.39
N GLU A 53 -3.84 15.38 -31.79
CA GLU A 53 -3.12 16.42 -31.06
C GLU A 53 -3.89 17.74 -31.04
N ARG A 54 -4.57 18.10 -32.14
CA ARG A 54 -5.42 19.28 -32.18
C ARG A 54 -6.61 19.17 -31.24
N ASP A 55 -7.32 18.04 -31.23
CA ASP A 55 -8.46 17.83 -30.33
C ASP A 55 -8.03 17.84 -28.86
N ASN A 56 -6.89 17.21 -28.53
CA ASN A 56 -6.30 17.24 -27.19
C ASN A 56 -5.90 18.66 -26.77
N TYR A 57 -5.31 19.44 -27.68
CA TYR A 57 -4.94 20.82 -27.39
C TYR A 57 -6.16 21.72 -27.19
N LEU A 58 -7.15 21.63 -28.07
CA LEU A 58 -8.40 22.41 -28.00
C LEU A 58 -9.20 22.08 -26.75
N SER A 59 -9.32 20.80 -26.40
CA SER A 59 -10.01 20.38 -25.17
C SER A 59 -9.32 20.93 -23.91
N MET A 60 -7.98 20.96 -23.88
CA MET A 60 -7.24 21.61 -22.80
C MET A 60 -7.47 23.12 -22.73
N GLU A 61 -7.48 23.81 -23.87
CA GLU A 61 -7.78 25.25 -23.91
C GLU A 61 -9.22 25.56 -23.45
N MET A 62 -10.19 24.73 -23.83
CA MET A 62 -11.58 24.82 -23.34
C MET A 62 -11.68 24.62 -21.83
N LEU A 63 -10.94 23.65 -21.27
CA LEU A 63 -10.93 23.40 -19.82
C LEU A 63 -10.24 24.52 -19.04
N LYS A 64 -9.14 25.09 -19.55
CA LYS A 64 -8.46 26.24 -18.93
C LYS A 64 -9.37 27.48 -18.83
N ARG A 65 -10.28 27.65 -19.78
CA ARG A 65 -11.27 28.75 -19.79
C ARG A 65 -12.26 28.65 -18.62
N ASN A 66 -12.54 27.43 -18.14
CA ASN A 66 -13.52 27.14 -17.09
C ASN A 66 -12.83 26.59 -15.83
N PRO A 67 -12.13 27.44 -15.05
CA PRO A 67 -11.38 26.99 -13.87
C PRO A 67 -12.27 26.34 -12.80
N SER A 68 -13.57 26.65 -12.76
CA SER A 68 -14.53 26.02 -11.85
C SER A 68 -14.76 24.53 -12.16
N ILE A 69 -14.78 24.14 -13.44
CA ILE A 69 -14.90 22.74 -13.86
C ILE A 69 -13.62 21.98 -13.50
N MET A 70 -12.47 22.56 -13.84
CA MET A 70 -11.17 21.97 -13.50
C MET A 70 -11.05 21.79 -11.98
N ALA A 71 -11.40 22.82 -11.19
CA ALA A 71 -11.42 22.73 -9.74
C ALA A 71 -12.34 21.61 -9.26
N ARG A 72 -13.60 21.53 -9.73
CA ARG A 72 -14.53 20.45 -9.35
C ARG A 72 -14.02 19.05 -9.67
N ILE A 73 -13.34 18.86 -10.81
CA ILE A 73 -12.80 17.57 -11.22
C ILE A 73 -11.56 17.23 -10.38
N THR A 74 -10.66 18.18 -10.15
CA THR A 74 -9.41 17.93 -9.42
C THR A 74 -9.59 17.91 -7.90
N GLU A 75 -10.63 18.53 -7.36
CA GLU A 75 -10.87 18.66 -5.92
C GLU A 75 -11.03 17.30 -5.20
N PRO A 76 -11.81 16.33 -5.70
CA PRO A 76 -11.81 14.97 -5.15
C PRO A 76 -10.41 14.34 -5.15
N HIS A 77 -9.65 14.48 -6.25
CA HIS A 77 -8.29 13.92 -6.33
C HIS A 77 -7.33 14.57 -5.33
N LYS A 78 -7.52 15.85 -4.99
CA LYS A 78 -6.75 16.52 -3.94
C LYS A 78 -7.16 16.06 -2.55
N ARG A 79 -8.47 15.96 -2.29
CA ARG A 79 -9.01 15.56 -0.98
C ARG A 79 -8.69 14.11 -0.63
N PHE A 80 -8.70 13.22 -1.63
CA PHE A 80 -8.42 11.80 -1.45
C PHE A 80 -6.99 11.42 -1.86
N ASN A 81 -6.06 12.39 -1.88
CA ASN A 81 -4.65 12.10 -2.13
C ASN A 81 -4.02 11.43 -0.90
N SER A 82 -4.33 10.14 -0.71
CA SER A 82 -3.81 9.33 0.40
C SER A 82 -2.31 9.05 0.31
N ARG A 83 -1.61 9.59 -0.69
CA ARG A 83 -0.19 9.34 -0.93
C ARG A 83 0.69 9.75 0.24
N GLU A 84 0.36 10.86 0.90
CA GLU A 84 1.08 11.33 2.08
C GLU A 84 0.87 10.37 3.26
N THR A 85 -0.38 10.04 3.59
CA THR A 85 -0.73 9.06 4.62
C THR A 85 -0.11 7.68 4.34
N ILE A 86 -0.10 7.23 3.08
CA ILE A 86 0.55 5.96 2.69
C ILE A 86 2.06 6.04 2.97
N ALA A 87 2.72 7.14 2.61
CA ALA A 87 4.15 7.29 2.86
C ALA A 87 4.49 7.29 4.36
N GLU A 88 3.68 7.97 5.18
CA GLU A 88 3.82 7.95 6.64
C GLU A 88 3.65 6.53 7.21
N LEU A 89 2.59 5.83 6.80
CA LEU A 89 2.34 4.45 7.25
C LEU A 89 3.45 3.50 6.78
N CYS A 90 3.99 3.67 5.58
CA CYS A 90 5.13 2.89 5.10
C CYS A 90 6.38 3.08 5.99
N ASN A 91 6.66 4.30 6.45
CA ASN A 91 7.78 4.54 7.37
C ASN A 91 7.56 3.81 8.70
N VAL A 92 6.35 3.90 9.27
CA VAL A 92 6.01 3.22 10.53
C VAL A 92 6.15 1.70 10.39
N ILE A 93 5.73 1.12 9.27
CA ILE A 93 5.91 -0.32 9.00
C ILE A 93 7.39 -0.68 8.99
N MET A 94 8.24 0.11 8.32
CA MET A 94 9.68 -0.15 8.27
C MET A 94 10.33 -0.11 9.65
N ASP A 95 9.92 0.83 10.50
CA ASP A 95 10.42 0.93 11.87
C ASP A 95 9.99 -0.28 12.71
N LEU A 96 8.72 -0.67 12.61
CA LEU A 96 8.19 -1.86 13.29
C LEU A 96 8.85 -3.17 12.81
N ASP A 97 9.14 -3.28 11.51
CA ASP A 97 9.87 -4.44 10.96
C ASP A 97 11.30 -4.51 11.49
N ALA A 98 11.97 -3.35 11.65
CA ALA A 98 13.30 -3.28 12.23
C ALA A 98 13.29 -3.70 13.72
N GLU A 99 12.32 -3.23 14.50
CA GLU A 99 12.16 -3.65 15.90
C GLU A 99 11.85 -5.15 16.00
N ASN A 100 10.89 -5.66 15.21
CA ASN A 100 10.55 -7.07 15.18
C ASN A 100 11.75 -7.95 14.84
N LYS A 101 12.63 -7.48 13.96
CA LYS A 101 13.87 -8.18 13.66
C LYS A 101 14.79 -8.25 14.87
N ILE A 102 15.00 -7.15 15.58
CA ILE A 102 15.82 -7.12 16.81
C ILE A 102 15.26 -8.08 17.87
N LEU A 103 13.94 -8.07 18.06
CA LEU A 103 13.29 -8.98 19.00
C LEU A 103 13.48 -10.45 18.56
N SER A 104 13.29 -10.74 17.29
CA SER A 104 13.48 -12.09 16.73
C SER A 104 14.92 -12.58 16.88
N ASP A 105 15.90 -11.73 16.61
CA ASP A 105 17.32 -12.02 16.78
C ASP A 105 17.67 -12.31 18.25
N THR A 106 17.08 -11.54 19.18
CA THR A 106 17.25 -11.75 20.62
C THR A 106 16.69 -13.10 21.07
N VAL A 107 15.50 -13.47 20.59
CA VAL A 107 14.90 -14.77 20.90
C VAL A 107 15.73 -15.92 20.35
N SER A 108 16.25 -15.78 19.12
CA SER A 108 17.16 -16.79 18.54
C SER A 108 18.39 -16.97 19.41
N TRP A 109 19.02 -15.86 19.84
CA TRP A 109 20.18 -15.91 20.72
C TRP A 109 19.88 -16.54 22.09
N MET A 110 18.72 -16.22 22.68
CA MET A 110 18.28 -16.85 23.92
C MET A 110 18.14 -18.36 23.76
N HIS A 111 17.54 -18.84 22.65
CA HIS A 111 17.45 -20.27 22.38
C HIS A 111 18.84 -20.92 22.28
N ASP A 112 19.77 -20.34 21.51
CA ASP A 112 21.14 -20.88 21.36
C ASP A 112 21.85 -21.00 22.72
N THR A 113 21.72 -19.96 23.54
CA THR A 113 22.34 -19.92 24.88
C THR A 113 21.74 -21.00 25.80
N ILE A 114 20.41 -21.16 25.80
CA ILE A 114 19.75 -22.22 26.59
C ILE A 114 20.20 -23.59 26.12
N TRP A 115 20.32 -23.81 24.80
CA TRP A 115 20.82 -25.07 24.25
C TRP A 115 22.28 -25.36 24.64
N ASP A 116 23.14 -24.35 24.71
CA ASP A 116 24.51 -24.49 25.20
C ASP A 116 24.55 -24.89 26.68
N MET A 117 23.77 -24.19 27.52
CA MET A 117 23.68 -24.50 28.94
C MET A 117 23.16 -25.92 29.19
N LEU A 118 22.09 -26.34 28.49
CA LEU A 118 21.54 -27.69 28.58
C LEU A 118 22.55 -28.76 28.17
N ARG A 119 23.34 -28.52 27.11
CA ARG A 119 24.40 -29.45 26.67
C ARG A 119 25.52 -29.53 27.69
N ALA A 120 25.95 -28.40 28.26
CA ALA A 120 26.97 -28.36 29.30
C ALA A 120 26.51 -29.13 30.55
N GLN A 121 25.27 -28.93 30.99
CA GLN A 121 24.69 -29.65 32.14
C GLN A 121 24.63 -31.16 31.87
N LYS A 122 24.12 -31.58 30.70
CA LYS A 122 24.10 -33.00 30.31
C LYS A 122 25.50 -33.61 30.28
N GLY A 123 26.51 -32.89 29.80
CA GLY A 123 27.91 -33.35 29.78
C GLY A 123 28.50 -33.52 31.19
N LEU A 124 28.16 -32.64 32.13
CA LEU A 124 28.56 -32.76 33.53
C LEU A 124 27.85 -33.93 34.22
N ASP A 125 26.55 -34.11 33.97
CA ASP A 125 25.78 -35.25 34.46
C ASP A 125 26.35 -36.58 33.92
N GLN A 126 26.72 -36.63 32.63
CA GLN A 126 27.37 -37.79 32.03
C GLN A 126 28.72 -38.10 32.70
N LYS A 127 29.57 -37.10 32.89
CA LYS A 127 30.90 -37.24 33.51
C LYS A 127 30.83 -37.60 34.99
N SER A 128 29.82 -37.11 35.70
CA SER A 128 29.55 -37.49 37.10
C SER A 128 29.09 -38.95 37.21
N LYS A 129 28.24 -39.42 36.28
CA LYS A 129 27.83 -40.82 36.18
C LYS A 129 28.98 -41.74 35.79
N GLU A 130 29.86 -41.34 34.88
CA GLU A 130 31.05 -42.11 34.49
C GLU A 130 32.06 -42.22 35.64
N ARG A 131 32.30 -41.16 36.42
CA ARG A 131 33.14 -41.21 37.63
C ARG A 131 32.54 -42.10 38.72
N ALA A 132 31.23 -42.01 38.94
CA ALA A 132 30.54 -42.91 39.89
C ALA A 132 30.57 -44.38 39.44
N ALA A 133 30.61 -44.65 38.13
CA ALA A 133 30.75 -45.99 37.59
C ALA A 133 32.19 -46.54 37.72
N THR A 134 33.23 -45.70 37.67
CA THR A 134 34.62 -46.13 37.88
C THR A 134 34.98 -46.33 39.35
N ASP A 135 34.34 -45.59 40.26
CA ASP A 135 34.56 -45.69 41.71
C ASP A 135 33.66 -46.77 42.38
N GLY A 136 32.81 -47.44 41.60
CA GLY A 136 31.78 -48.38 42.07
C GLY A 136 32.08 -49.87 41.87
N ILE A 137 33.35 -50.30 41.75
CA ILE A 137 33.72 -51.73 41.84
C ILE A 137 34.20 -52.02 43.26
N GLU A 138 33.26 -52.19 44.20
CA GLU A 138 33.35 -53.21 45.25
C GLU A 138 32.04 -53.32 46.07
N ALA A 139 31.66 -54.58 46.31
CA ALA A 139 30.76 -55.08 47.34
C ALA A 139 29.21 -54.91 47.20
N LYS A 140 28.63 -55.92 46.53
CA LYS A 140 27.73 -56.95 47.12
C LYS A 140 26.40 -56.51 47.80
N ALA A 141 25.30 -56.90 47.15
CA ALA A 141 23.93 -56.97 47.69
C ALA A 141 23.79 -58.00 48.85
N PRO A 142 22.74 -57.96 49.71
CA PRO A 142 21.40 -58.42 49.27
C PRO A 142 20.16 -57.76 49.91
N ALA A 143 19.10 -57.72 49.08
CA ALA A 143 17.68 -58.10 49.27
C ALA A 143 16.80 -57.68 50.49
N LYS A 144 15.56 -57.28 50.10
CA LYS A 144 14.24 -57.30 50.81
C LYS A 144 14.02 -56.24 51.91
N ALA A 145 12.86 -55.61 52.10
CA ALA A 145 11.50 -55.74 51.54
C ALA A 145 10.65 -54.48 51.88
N GLU A 146 9.46 -54.44 51.27
CA GLU A 146 8.19 -53.79 51.71
C GLU A 146 7.92 -52.30 51.43
N GLY A 147 6.65 -52.05 51.09
CA GLY A 147 5.95 -50.80 51.41
C GLY A 147 5.42 -50.02 50.22
N GLY A 148 4.20 -50.34 49.77
CA GLY A 148 3.45 -49.49 48.85
C GLY A 148 2.81 -48.29 49.54
N ALA A 149 2.66 -47.20 48.78
CA ALA A 149 1.58 -46.20 48.80
C ALA A 149 2.03 -45.06 47.85
N ASP A 150 1.52 -44.96 46.63
CA ASP A 150 0.29 -44.30 46.20
C ASP A 150 0.45 -42.79 45.95
N THR A 151 -0.23 -42.31 44.91
CA THR A 151 -0.48 -40.92 44.46
C THR A 151 0.65 -40.17 43.72
N VAL A 152 0.42 -39.41 42.64
CA VAL A 152 -0.76 -39.07 41.82
C VAL A 152 -0.21 -38.57 40.48
N GLU A 153 -0.75 -39.06 39.36
CA GLU A 153 -0.53 -38.49 38.03
C GLU A 153 -1.34 -37.20 37.88
N VAL A 154 -0.69 -36.08 37.53
CA VAL A 154 -1.37 -34.88 37.05
C VAL A 154 -1.16 -34.79 35.55
N GLY A 155 -2.19 -35.20 34.81
CA GLY A 155 -2.31 -34.99 33.37
C GLY A 155 -2.43 -33.51 33.06
N ILE A 156 -1.62 -33.04 32.12
CA ILE A 156 -1.72 -31.70 31.54
C ILE A 156 -2.74 -31.76 30.39
N GLU A 157 -3.92 -31.22 30.63
CA GLU A 157 -4.92 -30.95 29.59
C GLU A 157 -4.42 -29.87 28.63
N LYS A 158 -4.31 -30.20 27.35
CA LYS A 158 -4.14 -29.23 26.27
C LYS A 158 -5.51 -28.66 25.90
N ALA A 159 -5.71 -27.37 26.10
CA ALA A 159 -6.76 -26.60 25.46
C ALA A 159 -6.12 -25.60 24.48
N GLY A 160 -6.49 -25.69 23.21
CA GLY A 160 -6.24 -24.65 22.22
C GLY A 160 -7.53 -24.42 21.41
N PRO A 161 -7.99 -23.17 21.26
CA PRO A 161 -8.83 -22.76 20.14
C PRO A 161 -7.90 -22.15 19.07
N GLY A 162 -8.03 -22.44 17.78
CA GLY A 162 -9.22 -22.28 16.97
C GLY A 162 -8.93 -21.15 15.99
N LEU A 163 -8.45 -21.50 14.79
CA LEU A 163 -8.34 -20.58 13.65
C LEU A 163 -9.75 -20.26 13.17
N GLU A 164 -10.17 -19.00 13.24
CA GLU A 164 -11.30 -18.49 12.45
C GLU A 164 -10.80 -17.47 11.43
N ALA A 165 -11.26 -17.68 10.19
CA ALA A 165 -10.94 -16.91 9.01
C ALA A 165 -11.55 -15.50 9.08
N ALA A 166 -10.75 -14.47 8.81
CA ALA A 166 -11.23 -13.10 8.68
C ALA A 166 -12.02 -12.94 7.38
N ALA A 167 -13.33 -12.72 7.54
CA ALA A 167 -14.27 -12.37 6.49
C ALA A 167 -14.03 -10.92 5.99
N THR A 168 -14.08 -10.77 4.68
CA THR A 168 -14.13 -9.51 3.92
C THR A 168 -15.33 -8.68 4.36
N GLN A 169 -15.13 -7.44 4.82
CA GLN A 169 -16.22 -6.49 5.04
C GLN A 169 -16.45 -5.67 3.77
N GLU A 170 -17.62 -5.88 3.16
CA GLU A 170 -18.18 -5.08 2.07
C GLU A 170 -18.63 -3.70 2.60
N LEU A 171 -18.30 -2.64 1.86
CA LEU A 171 -18.71 -1.26 2.14
C LEU A 171 -20.21 -1.06 1.82
N PRO A 172 -20.98 -0.31 2.64
CA PRO A 172 -22.39 -0.05 2.35
C PRO A 172 -22.54 0.99 1.22
N GLY A 173 -23.29 0.63 0.18
CA GLY A 173 -23.67 1.52 -0.92
C GLY A 173 -24.61 2.65 -0.53
N PRO A 174 -24.79 3.66 -1.40
CA PRO A 174 -25.56 4.86 -1.09
C PRO A 174 -27.07 4.55 -1.04
N ARG A 175 -27.73 5.05 0.01
CA ARG A 175 -29.19 5.04 0.11
C ARG A 175 -29.75 6.10 -0.86
N ASN A 176 -30.50 5.66 -1.86
CA ASN A 176 -31.34 6.54 -2.66
C ASN A 176 -32.55 6.96 -1.81
N GLU A 177 -32.66 8.26 -1.56
CA GLU A 177 -33.92 8.90 -1.17
C GLU A 177 -34.62 9.35 -2.45
N HIS A 178 -35.72 8.69 -2.82
CA HIS A 178 -36.91 9.25 -3.50
C HIS A 178 -38.02 8.21 -3.56
#